data_AF-A0A970VIX6-F1
#
_entry.id   AF-A0A970VIX6-F1
#
_cell.length_a   1.000
_cell.length_b   1.000
_cell.length_c   1.000
_cell.angle_alpha   90.00
_cell.angle_beta   90.00
_cell.angle_gamma   90.00
#
_symmetry.space_group_name_H-M   'P 1'
#
loop_
_entity.id
_entity.type
_entity.pdbx_description
1 polymer ?
#
loop_
_entity_poly.entity_id
_entity_poly.type
_entity_poly.pdbx_seq_one_letter_code
_entity_poly.pdbx_strand_id
1 'polypeptide(L)'
;MKHTDLDRAFRQTPSEFTQSVDLTLGRLEEEKPVKKITMRAILVAALIILLLCSVAYAVISQGQEWYYNNRFTAYQEHSPQKYEAIMGNLQKNLEQETASNPYLNVAVQDAAWLPQEDMLTLSVVATAKEDANAEVYPMMNLDADGSYAGADAVIEPSESGELMDGEDRNVHWLWTSRGFGEPDAVMKDPAKKLILFAADSVYIGTAEGVRAALDQQALGLYEGSSDGAMIHMNSWDEYVAEDDSAVTVLELKLTFLADDLDARLTQEYGNMAENYAAEYQTTRAAYDKHVDADGMLTLFIPYTVTEYQAEDDMALYTGGAVELLWVKVKVE
;
A
#
# COMPACT_ATOMS: atom_id res chain seq x y z
N MET A 1 29.91 -72.98 2.98
CA MET A 1 29.88 -73.88 1.81
C MET A 1 30.88 -73.39 0.79
N LYS A 2 31.77 -74.24 0.29
CA LYS A 2 32.77 -73.85 -0.72
C LYS A 2 32.12 -73.94 -2.10
N HIS A 3 32.51 -73.05 -3.03
CA HIS A 3 32.00 -72.96 -4.41
C HIS A 3 31.97 -74.31 -5.16
N THR A 4 32.84 -75.25 -4.78
CA THR A 4 32.92 -76.61 -5.32
C THR A 4 31.73 -77.52 -4.99
N ASP A 5 30.86 -77.15 -4.04
CA ASP A 5 29.65 -77.92 -3.70
C ASP A 5 28.43 -77.55 -4.56
N LEU A 6 28.43 -76.38 -5.22
CA LEU A 6 27.34 -75.92 -6.08
C LEU A 6 27.41 -76.52 -7.50
N ASP A 7 28.62 -76.68 -8.04
CA ASP A 7 28.83 -77.25 -9.39
C ASP A 7 28.59 -78.77 -9.45
N ARG A 8 28.44 -79.43 -8.29
CA ARG A 8 28.10 -80.85 -8.20
C ARG A 8 26.58 -81.11 -8.18
N ALA A 9 25.78 -80.08 -7.88
CA ALA A 9 24.34 -80.19 -7.70
C ALA A 9 23.50 -79.81 -8.94
N PHE A 10 24.09 -79.11 -9.92
CA PHE A 10 23.39 -78.67 -11.13
C PHE A 10 24.13 -79.14 -12.38
N ARG A 11 23.45 -79.93 -13.22
CA ARG A 11 23.98 -80.32 -14.54
C ARG A 11 24.13 -79.05 -15.40
N GLN A 12 25.21 -78.99 -16.20
CA GLN A 12 25.46 -77.88 -17.12
C GLN A 12 24.22 -77.54 -17.94
N THR A 13 23.84 -76.26 -17.93
CA THR A 13 22.69 -75.74 -18.66
C THR A 13 22.87 -75.99 -20.16
N PRO A 14 21.89 -76.56 -20.88
CA PRO A 14 22.01 -76.82 -22.31
C PRO A 14 22.29 -75.54 -23.09
N SER A 15 23.24 -75.58 -24.03
CA SER A 15 23.68 -74.43 -24.82
C SER A 15 22.55 -73.75 -25.61
N GLU A 16 21.50 -74.50 -25.94
CA GLU A 16 20.30 -74.00 -26.62
C GLU A 16 19.52 -73.00 -25.75
N PHE A 17 19.48 -73.21 -24.43
CA PHE A 17 18.86 -72.27 -23.50
C PHE A 17 19.66 -70.97 -23.44
N THR A 18 20.98 -71.06 -23.31
CA THR A 18 21.88 -69.88 -23.30
C THR A 18 21.75 -69.06 -24.58
N GLN A 19 21.75 -69.71 -25.76
CA GLN A 19 21.56 -69.01 -27.03
C GLN A 19 20.18 -68.35 -27.16
N SER A 20 19.12 -68.99 -26.68
CA SER A 20 17.77 -68.41 -26.71
C SER A 20 17.64 -67.18 -25.81
N VAL A 21 18.31 -67.20 -24.66
CA VAL A 21 18.35 -66.10 -23.69
C VAL A 21 19.17 -64.93 -24.25
N ASP A 22 20.33 -65.21 -24.84
CA ASP A 22 21.18 -64.18 -25.46
C ASP A 22 20.50 -63.51 -26.67
N LEU A 23 19.76 -64.27 -27.48
CA LEU A 23 18.94 -63.74 -28.58
C LEU A 23 17.75 -62.90 -28.10
N THR A 24 17.23 -63.18 -26.90
CA THR A 24 16.12 -62.43 -26.29
C THR A 24 16.65 -61.15 -25.63
N LEU A 25 17.82 -61.21 -24.99
CA LEU A 25 18.50 -60.05 -24.40
C LEU A 25 19.02 -59.07 -25.46
N GLY A 26 19.53 -59.57 -26.59
CA GLY A 26 19.99 -58.73 -27.71
C GLY A 26 18.87 -58.04 -28.50
N ARG A 27 17.59 -58.37 -28.25
CA ARG A 27 16.41 -57.75 -28.87
C ARG A 27 15.69 -56.76 -27.96
N LEU A 28 16.08 -56.65 -26.70
CA LEU A 28 15.65 -55.57 -25.83
C LEU A 28 16.49 -54.35 -26.20
N GLU A 29 15.95 -53.49 -27.06
CA GLU A 29 16.50 -52.15 -27.26
C GLU A 29 16.65 -51.49 -25.88
N GLU A 30 17.89 -51.15 -25.50
CA GLU A 30 18.15 -50.35 -24.31
C GLU A 30 17.28 -49.09 -24.38
N GLU A 31 16.45 -48.93 -23.35
CA GLU A 31 15.50 -47.85 -23.19
C GLU A 31 16.15 -46.50 -23.52
N LYS A 32 15.41 -45.66 -24.28
CA LYS A 32 15.77 -44.27 -24.54
C LYS A 32 16.32 -43.63 -23.26
N PRO A 33 17.50 -42.98 -23.27
CA PRO A 33 18.04 -42.36 -22.07
C PRO A 33 17.06 -41.27 -21.61
N VAL A 34 16.35 -41.55 -20.52
CA VAL A 34 15.53 -40.56 -19.84
C VAL A 34 16.50 -39.47 -19.40
N LYS A 35 16.34 -38.25 -19.94
CA LYS A 35 17.22 -37.12 -19.61
C LYS A 35 17.24 -36.97 -18.08
N LYS A 36 18.35 -37.34 -17.46
CA LYS A 36 18.56 -37.16 -16.02
C LYS A 36 18.49 -35.67 -15.76
N ILE A 37 17.39 -35.21 -15.18
CA ILE A 37 17.27 -33.85 -14.67
C ILE A 37 18.33 -33.73 -13.58
N THR A 38 19.45 -33.10 -13.92
CA THR A 38 20.58 -32.93 -13.00
C THR A 38 20.13 -32.11 -11.80
N MET A 39 20.63 -32.43 -10.60
CA MET A 39 20.37 -31.70 -9.34
C MET A 39 20.56 -30.17 -9.48
N ARG A 40 21.44 -29.72 -10.38
CA ARG A 40 21.61 -28.31 -10.76
C ARG A 40 20.38 -27.69 -11.42
N ALA A 41 19.68 -28.41 -12.28
CA ALA A 41 18.45 -27.94 -12.90
C ALA A 41 17.30 -27.85 -11.88
N ILE A 42 17.26 -28.78 -10.91
CA ILE A 42 16.31 -28.71 -9.78
C ILE A 42 16.63 -27.51 -8.88
N LEU A 43 17.91 -27.28 -8.57
CA LEU A 43 18.35 -26.12 -7.79
C LEU A 43 18.03 -24.80 -8.49
N VAL A 44 18.27 -24.71 -9.80
CA VAL A 44 17.92 -23.51 -10.59
C VAL A 44 16.42 -23.32 -10.65
N ALA A 45 15.63 -24.38 -10.85
CA ALA A 45 14.17 -24.30 -10.82
C ALA A 45 13.65 -23.90 -9.43
N ALA A 46 14.22 -24.42 -8.35
CA ALA A 46 13.88 -24.03 -6.99
C ALA A 46 14.27 -22.57 -6.69
N LEU A 47 15.41 -22.09 -7.20
CA LEU A 47 15.83 -20.69 -7.10
C LEU A 47 14.89 -19.77 -7.89
N ILE A 48 14.47 -20.19 -9.09
CA ILE A 48 13.49 -19.47 -9.91
C ILE A 48 12.13 -19.45 -9.22
N ILE A 49 11.68 -20.58 -8.64
CA ILE A 49 10.43 -20.64 -7.88
C ILE A 49 10.53 -19.77 -6.63
N LEU A 50 11.65 -19.79 -5.89
CA LEU A 50 11.86 -18.90 -4.75
C LEU A 50 11.88 -17.43 -5.17
N LEU A 51 12.52 -17.08 -6.29
CA LEU A 51 12.50 -15.73 -6.87
C LEU A 51 11.08 -15.33 -7.28
N LEU A 52 10.34 -16.21 -7.96
CA LEU A 52 8.95 -15.99 -8.36
C LEU A 52 8.01 -15.93 -7.14
N CYS A 53 8.29 -16.67 -6.07
CA CYS A 53 7.56 -16.62 -4.82
C CYS A 53 7.89 -15.35 -4.03
N SER A 54 9.12 -14.85 -4.05
CA SER A 54 9.43 -13.54 -3.47
C SER A 54 8.80 -12.38 -4.25
N VAL A 55 8.71 -12.50 -5.58
CA VAL A 55 7.96 -11.55 -6.41
C VAL A 55 6.46 -11.70 -6.17
N ALA A 56 5.94 -12.91 -5.96
CA ALA A 56 4.52 -13.14 -5.64
C ALA A 56 4.16 -12.74 -4.19
N TYR A 57 5.11 -12.79 -3.26
CA TYR A 57 4.91 -12.30 -1.89
C TYR A 57 4.89 -10.77 -1.86
N ALA A 58 5.68 -10.12 -2.72
CA ALA A 58 5.52 -8.70 -3.03
C ALA A 58 4.21 -8.35 -3.81
N VAL A 59 3.40 -9.36 -4.16
CA VAL A 59 2.10 -9.23 -4.86
C VAL A 59 0.91 -9.55 -3.93
N ILE A 60 1.12 -9.87 -2.65
CA ILE A 60 0.04 -9.82 -1.65
C ILE A 60 -0.14 -8.36 -1.20
N SER A 61 -0.24 -7.47 -2.18
CA SER A 61 -0.37 -6.05 -1.94
C SER A 61 -1.86 -5.78 -1.77
N GLN A 62 -2.30 -5.58 -0.53
CA GLN A 62 -3.69 -5.25 -0.20
C GLN A 62 -3.96 -3.80 -0.63
N GLY A 63 -4.08 -3.58 -1.94
CA GLY A 63 -4.39 -2.27 -2.52
C GLY A 63 -5.87 -2.11 -2.80
N GLN A 64 -6.22 -1.34 -3.82
CA GLN A 64 -7.63 -1.04 -4.13
C GLN A 64 -8.48 -2.28 -4.41
N GLU A 65 -7.92 -3.28 -5.11
CA GLU A 65 -8.65 -4.52 -5.40
C GLU A 65 -9.06 -5.24 -4.12
N TRP A 66 -8.15 -5.41 -3.16
CA TRP A 66 -8.49 -6.02 -1.87
C TRP A 66 -9.43 -5.13 -1.06
N TYR A 67 -9.15 -3.83 -1.02
CA TYR A 67 -9.91 -2.84 -0.27
C TYR A 67 -11.40 -2.84 -0.64
N TYR A 68 -11.71 -2.67 -1.92
CA TYR A 68 -13.10 -2.61 -2.39
C TYR A 68 -13.80 -3.97 -2.42
N ASN A 69 -13.07 -5.07 -2.29
CA ASN A 69 -13.64 -6.43 -2.19
C ASN A 69 -13.89 -6.90 -0.74
N ASN A 70 -13.12 -6.41 0.23
CA ASN A 70 -13.09 -7.00 1.58
C ASN A 70 -13.34 -6.00 2.70
N ARG A 71 -12.92 -4.74 2.54
CA ARG A 71 -13.01 -3.71 3.58
C ARG A 71 -14.15 -2.72 3.31
N PHE A 72 -14.18 -2.14 2.11
CA PHE A 72 -15.20 -1.19 1.69
C PHE A 72 -16.08 -1.79 0.59
N THR A 73 -17.00 -2.69 0.98
CA THR A 73 -17.90 -3.38 0.05
C THR A 73 -19.08 -2.52 -0.41
N ALA A 74 -19.24 -1.31 0.14
CA ALA A 74 -20.39 -0.45 -0.13
C ALA A 74 -20.54 -0.11 -1.62
N TYR A 75 -19.45 0.02 -2.40
CA TYR A 75 -19.58 0.20 -3.84
C TYR A 75 -20.07 -1.06 -4.57
N GLN A 76 -19.69 -2.26 -4.13
CA GLN A 76 -20.24 -3.49 -4.72
C GLN A 76 -21.75 -3.59 -4.48
N GLU A 77 -22.20 -3.19 -3.27
CA GLU A 77 -23.57 -3.35 -2.83
C GLU A 77 -24.51 -2.22 -3.29
N HIS A 78 -23.99 -1.00 -3.41
CA HIS A 78 -24.82 0.20 -3.59
C HIS A 78 -24.40 1.09 -4.77
N SER A 79 -23.22 0.89 -5.34
CA SER A 79 -22.73 1.67 -6.50
C SER A 79 -21.91 0.80 -7.45
N PRO A 80 -22.50 -0.30 -7.99
CA PRO A 80 -21.74 -1.31 -8.73
C PRO A 80 -21.08 -0.74 -9.98
N GLN A 81 -21.65 0.29 -10.62
CA GLN A 81 -21.01 0.97 -11.74
C GLN A 81 -19.69 1.63 -11.33
N LYS A 82 -19.65 2.28 -10.17
CA LYS A 82 -18.43 2.90 -9.61
C LYS A 82 -17.39 1.81 -9.29
N TYR A 83 -17.80 0.72 -8.67
CA TYR A 83 -16.92 -0.43 -8.40
C TYR A 83 -16.31 -0.99 -9.71
N GLU A 84 -17.15 -1.29 -10.71
CA GLU A 84 -16.69 -1.80 -12.00
C GLU A 84 -15.76 -0.82 -12.72
N ALA A 85 -16.03 0.48 -12.62
CA ALA A 85 -15.17 1.52 -13.18
C ALA A 85 -13.81 1.58 -12.48
N ILE A 86 -13.73 1.44 -11.15
CA ILE A 86 -12.45 1.38 -10.43
C ILE A 86 -11.68 0.15 -10.92
N MET A 87 -12.28 -1.05 -10.80
CA MET A 87 -11.61 -2.30 -11.16
C MET A 87 -11.17 -2.35 -12.63
N GLY A 88 -11.99 -1.79 -13.52
CA GLY A 88 -11.71 -1.74 -14.96
C GLY A 88 -10.61 -0.77 -15.37
N ASN A 89 -10.32 0.24 -14.54
CA ASN A 89 -9.32 1.28 -14.82
C ASN A 89 -8.10 1.22 -13.88
N LEU A 90 -7.91 0.12 -13.14
CA LEU A 90 -6.75 -0.05 -12.27
C LEU A 90 -5.44 -0.04 -13.07
N GLN A 91 -4.54 0.84 -12.66
CA GLN A 91 -3.17 0.98 -13.11
C GLN A 91 -2.25 0.45 -12.03
N LYS A 92 -1.34 -0.46 -12.40
CA LYS A 92 -0.34 -1.09 -11.53
C LYS A 92 1.05 -0.83 -12.11
N ASN A 93 2.10 -0.94 -11.29
CA ASN A 93 3.49 -0.66 -11.69
C ASN A 93 3.69 0.77 -12.21
N LEU A 94 3.15 1.74 -11.49
CA LEU A 94 3.23 3.16 -11.83
C LEU A 94 4.69 3.66 -11.82
N GLU A 95 5.01 4.55 -12.74
CA GLU A 95 6.28 5.29 -12.72
C GLU A 95 6.25 6.22 -11.51
N GLN A 96 7.22 6.05 -10.61
CA GLN A 96 7.25 6.74 -9.32
C GLN A 96 8.67 6.83 -8.76
N GLU A 97 8.86 7.77 -7.86
CA GLU A 97 10.11 8.03 -7.17
C GLU A 97 9.77 8.52 -5.77
N THR A 98 10.43 7.95 -4.77
CA THR A 98 10.20 8.29 -3.37
C THR A 98 11.52 8.73 -2.76
N ALA A 99 11.46 9.73 -1.88
CA ALA A 99 12.63 10.11 -1.11
C ALA A 99 13.09 8.92 -0.25
N SER A 100 14.41 8.74 -0.13
CA SER A 100 14.95 7.68 0.72
C SER A 100 14.69 7.99 2.19
N ASN A 101 13.72 7.31 2.80
CA ASN A 101 13.45 7.40 4.24
C ASN A 101 14.23 6.33 5.03
N PRO A 102 14.77 6.59 6.24
CA PRO A 102 15.52 5.59 7.00
C PRO A 102 14.67 4.42 7.53
N TYR A 103 13.37 4.64 7.75
CA TYR A 103 12.47 3.67 8.38
C TYR A 103 11.60 2.93 7.37
N LEU A 104 11.11 3.63 6.34
CA LEU A 104 10.05 3.12 5.47
C LEU A 104 10.46 3.03 3.99
N ASN A 105 9.89 2.05 3.28
CA ASN A 105 9.70 2.14 1.83
C ASN A 105 8.25 2.55 1.58
N VAL A 106 8.06 3.64 0.84
CA VAL A 106 6.74 4.20 0.53
C VAL A 106 6.54 4.19 -0.99
N ALA A 107 5.38 3.72 -1.44
CA ALA A 107 5.05 3.62 -2.86
C ALA A 107 3.55 3.81 -3.10
N VAL A 108 3.18 4.27 -4.30
CA VAL A 108 1.82 4.12 -4.82
C VAL A 108 1.71 2.73 -5.41
N GLN A 109 0.83 1.92 -4.83
CA GLN A 109 0.66 0.53 -5.23
C GLN A 109 -0.22 0.43 -6.48
N ASP A 110 -1.35 1.12 -6.49
CA ASP A 110 -2.26 1.19 -7.63
C ASP A 110 -3.04 2.50 -7.68
N ALA A 111 -3.51 2.85 -8.88
CA ALA A 111 -4.31 4.05 -9.14
C ALA A 111 -5.47 3.71 -10.10
N ALA A 112 -6.60 4.41 -10.04
CA ALA A 112 -7.63 4.31 -11.08
C ALA A 112 -8.21 5.69 -11.41
N TRP A 113 -8.25 6.01 -12.70
CA TRP A 113 -8.92 7.20 -13.21
C TRP A 113 -10.32 6.85 -13.72
N LEU A 114 -11.32 7.56 -13.22
CA LEU A 114 -12.74 7.35 -13.53
C LEU A 114 -13.32 8.64 -14.14
N PRO A 115 -13.20 8.84 -15.46
CA PRO A 115 -13.67 10.06 -16.11
C PRO A 115 -15.19 10.23 -16.04
N GLN A 116 -15.96 9.15 -15.89
CA GLN A 116 -17.42 9.24 -15.75
C GLN A 116 -17.85 9.74 -14.37
N GLU A 117 -16.96 9.68 -13.37
CA GLU A 117 -17.22 10.06 -11.98
C GLU A 117 -16.39 11.31 -11.58
N ASP A 118 -15.60 11.86 -12.51
CA ASP A 118 -14.58 12.88 -12.24
C ASP A 118 -13.72 12.54 -11.01
N MET A 119 -13.25 11.30 -10.92
CA MET A 119 -12.60 10.79 -9.72
C MET A 119 -11.30 10.06 -10.05
N LEU A 120 -10.27 10.34 -9.27
CA LEU A 120 -9.01 9.60 -9.26
C LEU A 120 -8.89 8.89 -7.91
N THR A 121 -8.56 7.60 -7.92
CA THR A 121 -8.29 6.85 -6.69
C THR A 121 -6.85 6.37 -6.65
N LEU A 122 -6.26 6.32 -5.46
CA LEU A 122 -4.88 5.90 -5.22
C LEU A 122 -4.83 4.99 -4.00
N SER A 123 -3.94 4.00 -4.01
CA SER A 123 -3.48 3.35 -2.77
C SER A 123 -2.00 3.61 -2.55
N VAL A 124 -1.67 4.16 -1.39
CA VAL A 124 -0.30 4.41 -0.94
C VAL A 124 0.02 3.40 0.14
N VAL A 125 1.17 2.73 0.01
CA VAL A 125 1.63 1.72 0.95
C VAL A 125 2.96 2.13 1.56
N ALA A 126 3.08 1.93 2.86
CA ALA A 126 4.31 2.10 3.62
C ALA A 126 4.69 0.79 4.32
N THR A 127 5.91 0.33 4.05
CA THR A 127 6.48 -0.91 4.62
C THR A 127 7.73 -0.57 5.42
N ALA A 128 7.97 -1.28 6.53
CA ALA A 128 9.23 -1.16 7.25
C ALA A 128 10.41 -1.61 6.36
N LYS A 129 11.49 -0.82 6.32
CA LYS A 129 12.75 -1.22 5.65
C LYS A 129 13.42 -2.39 6.36
N GLU A 130 13.37 -2.37 7.69
CA GLU A 130 13.91 -3.41 8.56
C GLU A 130 12.82 -3.85 9.54
N ASP A 131 12.11 -4.92 9.19
CA ASP A 131 11.03 -5.49 10.01
C ASP A 131 11.48 -5.76 11.47
N ALA A 132 12.76 -6.07 11.69
CA ALA A 132 13.27 -6.32 13.03
C ALA A 132 13.22 -5.11 13.99
N ASN A 133 13.09 -3.87 13.48
CA ASN A 133 13.27 -2.66 14.29
C ASN A 133 12.01 -1.82 14.47
N ALA A 134 11.00 -1.99 13.62
CA ALA A 134 9.84 -1.11 13.58
C ALA A 134 8.55 -1.86 13.21
N GLU A 135 7.44 -1.43 13.80
CA GLU A 135 6.09 -1.72 13.33
C GLU A 135 5.47 -0.44 12.80
N VAL A 136 4.80 -0.55 11.65
CA VAL A 136 4.26 0.61 10.93
C VAL A 136 2.75 0.60 11.07
N TYR A 137 2.21 1.73 11.50
CA TYR A 137 0.76 1.93 11.62
C TYR A 137 0.37 3.24 10.93
N PRO A 138 -0.83 3.32 10.35
CA PRO A 138 -1.36 4.61 9.93
C PRO A 138 -1.49 5.56 11.11
N MET A 139 -1.24 6.86 10.89
CA MET A 139 -1.36 7.88 11.93
C MET A 139 -2.77 7.91 12.51
N MET A 140 -3.81 7.70 11.69
CA MET A 140 -5.19 7.69 12.18
C MET A 140 -5.54 6.51 13.09
N ASN A 141 -4.66 5.49 13.21
CA ASN A 141 -4.86 4.44 14.21
C ASN A 141 -4.50 4.92 15.62
N LEU A 142 -3.73 6.00 15.76
CA LEU A 142 -3.47 6.61 17.05
C LEU A 142 -4.60 7.57 17.42
N ASP A 143 -5.15 7.41 18.62
CA ASP A 143 -6.23 8.23 19.17
C ASP A 143 -7.46 8.33 18.26
N ALA A 144 -7.77 7.23 17.57
CA ALA A 144 -8.82 7.17 16.56
C ALA A 144 -10.23 7.55 17.10
N ASP A 145 -10.43 7.48 18.41
CA ASP A 145 -11.68 7.88 19.08
C ASP A 145 -11.71 9.36 19.50
N GLY A 146 -10.62 10.11 19.28
CA GLY A 146 -10.48 11.51 19.66
C GLY A 146 -10.46 11.73 21.18
N SER A 147 -10.13 10.69 21.96
CA SER A 147 -10.18 10.73 23.42
C SER A 147 -9.02 11.53 24.04
N TYR A 148 -7.86 11.54 23.39
CA TYR A 148 -6.65 12.22 23.85
C TYR A 148 -6.84 13.74 23.89
N ALA A 149 -6.61 14.33 25.06
CA ALA A 149 -6.71 15.76 25.30
C ALA A 149 -5.37 16.36 25.78
N GLY A 150 -4.39 15.52 26.11
CA GLY A 150 -3.09 15.91 26.63
C GLY A 150 -3.08 16.14 28.14
N ALA A 151 -1.91 15.94 28.75
CA ALA A 151 -1.74 15.96 30.21
C ALA A 151 -2.18 17.27 30.91
N ASP A 152 -2.20 18.38 30.16
CA ASP A 152 -2.60 19.71 30.63
C ASP A 152 -4.06 20.08 30.28
N ALA A 153 -4.85 19.14 29.73
CA ALA A 153 -6.25 19.39 29.39
C ALA A 153 -7.08 19.77 30.61
N VAL A 154 -7.85 20.84 30.48
CA VAL A 154 -8.86 21.20 31.47
C VAL A 154 -9.98 20.17 31.39
N ILE A 155 -10.14 19.36 32.44
CA ILE A 155 -11.27 18.44 32.59
C ILE A 155 -12.54 19.29 32.73
N GLU A 156 -13.31 19.40 31.64
CA GLU A 156 -14.62 20.04 31.71
C GLU A 156 -15.57 19.15 32.55
N PRO A 157 -16.27 19.71 33.54
CA PRO A 157 -17.28 18.96 34.26
C PRO A 157 -18.39 18.57 33.28
N SER A 158 -18.79 17.29 33.32
CA SER A 158 -19.93 16.81 32.53
C SER A 158 -21.22 17.55 32.90
N GLU A 159 -22.26 17.46 32.06
CA GLU A 159 -23.57 18.06 32.34
C GLU A 159 -24.20 17.55 33.67
N SER A 160 -23.76 16.40 34.19
CA SER A 160 -24.16 15.85 35.49
C SER A 160 -23.35 16.39 36.67
N GLY A 161 -22.34 17.23 36.44
CA GLY A 161 -21.45 17.78 37.47
C GLY A 161 -20.39 16.80 37.98
N GLU A 162 -20.28 15.62 37.36
CA GLU A 162 -19.18 14.69 37.59
C GLU A 162 -18.00 15.11 36.72
N LEU A 163 -16.80 15.18 37.30
CA LEU A 163 -15.57 15.32 36.53
C LEU A 163 -15.49 14.06 35.64
N MET A 164 -15.41 14.25 34.32
CA MET A 164 -15.05 13.17 33.41
C MET A 164 -13.71 12.60 33.91
N ASP A 165 -13.57 11.28 33.98
CA ASP A 165 -12.36 10.65 34.51
C ASP A 165 -11.14 11.14 33.70
N GLY A 166 -10.32 11.97 34.33
CA GLY A 166 -9.27 12.73 33.65
C GLY A 166 -8.04 11.91 33.32
N GLU A 167 -7.93 10.69 33.84
CA GLU A 167 -6.77 9.82 33.62
C GLU A 167 -6.77 9.18 32.22
N ASP A 168 -7.96 8.88 31.66
CA ASP A 168 -8.09 8.23 30.35
C ASP A 168 -7.81 9.17 29.14
N ARG A 169 -7.69 10.49 29.37
CA ARG A 169 -7.52 11.49 28.29
C ARG A 169 -6.08 11.98 28.12
N ASN A 170 -5.14 11.40 28.86
CA ASN A 170 -3.73 11.81 28.88
C ASN A 170 -2.77 10.76 28.30
N VAL A 171 -3.32 9.66 27.78
CA VAL A 171 -2.55 8.53 27.27
C VAL A 171 -2.93 8.30 25.82
N HIS A 172 -1.94 8.15 24.95
CA HIS A 172 -2.19 7.82 23.55
C HIS A 172 -2.63 6.37 23.39
N TRP A 173 -3.71 6.16 22.64
CA TRP A 173 -4.28 4.83 22.40
C TRP A 173 -4.13 4.43 20.94
N LEU A 174 -3.43 3.33 20.70
CA LEU A 174 -3.28 2.73 19.37
C LEU A 174 -4.39 1.71 19.12
N TRP A 175 -5.02 1.82 17.95
CA TRP A 175 -6.03 0.88 17.48
C TRP A 175 -5.38 -0.16 16.56
N THR A 176 -5.50 -1.43 16.91
CA THR A 176 -4.91 -2.54 16.16
C THR A 176 -5.91 -3.69 15.98
N SER A 177 -5.56 -4.68 15.17
CA SER A 177 -6.33 -5.93 15.07
C SER A 177 -6.35 -6.74 16.38
N ARG A 178 -5.47 -6.43 17.34
CA ARG A 178 -5.39 -7.08 18.67
C ARG A 178 -6.25 -6.38 19.73
N GLY A 179 -6.79 -5.22 19.43
CA GLY A 179 -7.54 -4.38 20.37
C GLY A 179 -7.06 -2.92 20.34
N PHE A 180 -7.55 -2.16 21.31
CA PHE A 180 -7.22 -0.75 21.51
C PHE A 180 -6.60 -0.55 22.91
N GLY A 181 -5.65 0.37 23.02
CA GLY A 181 -4.97 0.69 24.27
C GLY A 181 -3.58 1.30 24.02
N GLU A 182 -2.78 1.44 25.08
CA GLU A 182 -1.40 1.91 24.96
C GLU A 182 -0.58 1.11 23.93
N PRO A 183 0.28 1.76 23.13
CA PRO A 183 1.11 1.09 22.12
C PRO A 183 1.80 -0.18 22.61
N ASP A 184 2.49 -0.14 23.75
CA ASP A 184 3.21 -1.29 24.33
C ASP A 184 2.30 -2.49 24.66
N ALA A 185 1.00 -2.26 24.86
CA ALA A 185 0.04 -3.31 25.17
C ALA A 185 -0.56 -3.98 23.93
N VAL A 186 -0.66 -3.25 22.81
CA VAL A 186 -1.45 -3.66 21.64
C VAL A 186 -0.62 -3.89 20.37
N MET A 187 0.60 -3.34 20.28
CA MET A 187 1.57 -3.66 19.23
C MET A 187 1.84 -5.17 19.17
N LYS A 188 2.23 -5.67 18.01
CA LYS A 188 2.54 -7.10 17.82
C LYS A 188 3.79 -7.49 18.61
N ASP A 189 4.80 -6.64 18.58
CA ASP A 189 6.05 -6.74 19.32
C ASP A 189 6.40 -5.39 19.99
N PRO A 190 6.17 -5.26 21.32
CA PRO A 190 6.45 -4.02 22.04
C PRO A 190 7.95 -3.70 22.18
N ALA A 191 8.85 -4.60 21.75
CA ALA A 191 10.28 -4.29 21.69
C ALA A 191 10.68 -3.50 20.43
N LYS A 192 9.81 -3.46 19.41
CA LYS A 192 10.01 -2.68 18.18
C LYS A 192 9.57 -1.23 18.40
N LYS A 193 10.10 -0.33 17.56
CA LYS A 193 9.62 1.06 17.53
C LYS A 193 8.25 1.12 16.86
N LEU A 194 7.34 1.93 17.40
CA LEU A 194 6.13 2.34 16.70
C LEU A 194 6.45 3.48 15.72
N ILE A 195 6.23 3.23 14.44
CA ILE A 195 6.33 4.22 13.36
C ILE A 195 4.93 4.52 12.84
N LEU A 196 4.57 5.80 12.85
CA LEU A 196 3.29 6.31 12.36
C LEU A 196 3.47 6.93 10.99
N PHE A 197 2.56 6.59 10.07
CA PHE A 197 2.59 7.00 8.66
C PHE A 197 1.32 7.74 8.29
N ALA A 198 1.45 8.90 7.62
CA ALA A 198 0.32 9.61 7.04
C ALA A 198 0.65 10.04 5.60
N ALA A 199 -0.33 9.88 4.70
CA ALA A 199 -0.22 10.26 3.28
C ALA A 199 -1.60 10.65 2.73
N ASP A 200 -2.21 11.66 3.33
CA ASP A 200 -3.63 12.06 3.21
C ASP A 200 -3.84 13.30 2.32
N SER A 201 -2.86 13.64 1.48
CA SER A 201 -2.99 14.78 0.55
C SER A 201 -2.27 14.50 -0.76
N VAL A 202 -2.78 15.09 -1.85
CA VAL A 202 -2.24 14.87 -3.20
C VAL A 202 -2.20 16.20 -3.94
N TYR A 203 -1.08 16.45 -4.61
CA TYR A 203 -0.80 17.71 -5.28
C TYR A 203 -0.44 17.48 -6.75
N ILE A 204 -0.80 18.45 -7.59
CA ILE A 204 -0.35 18.57 -8.99
C ILE A 204 0.73 19.64 -9.04
N GLY A 205 1.91 19.29 -9.57
CA GLY A 205 2.99 20.27 -9.68
C GLY A 205 4.37 19.64 -9.87
N THR A 206 5.39 20.38 -9.42
CA THR A 206 6.78 19.94 -9.21
C THR A 206 7.07 19.76 -7.72
N ALA A 207 8.17 19.08 -7.40
CA ALA A 207 8.61 18.92 -6.01
C ALA A 207 8.84 20.27 -5.31
N GLU A 208 9.46 21.22 -6.01
CA GLU A 208 9.70 22.58 -5.51
C GLU A 208 8.39 23.35 -5.30
N GLY A 209 7.46 23.24 -6.25
CA GLY A 209 6.15 23.88 -6.16
C GLY A 209 5.32 23.36 -4.98
N VAL A 210 5.31 22.05 -4.78
CA VAL A 210 4.60 21.40 -3.67
C VAL A 210 5.22 21.77 -2.32
N ARG A 211 6.56 21.79 -2.21
CA ARG A 211 7.22 22.27 -0.99
C ARG A 211 6.87 23.72 -0.67
N ALA A 212 6.87 24.60 -1.67
CA ALA A 212 6.46 25.99 -1.47
C ALA A 212 4.99 26.11 -1.04
N ALA A 213 4.09 25.27 -1.59
CA ALA A 213 2.70 25.23 -1.17
C ALA A 213 2.55 24.81 0.30
N LEU A 214 3.25 23.75 0.72
CA LEU A 214 3.26 23.27 2.11
C LEU A 214 3.81 24.33 3.08
N ASP A 215 4.92 24.99 2.71
CA ASP A 215 5.50 26.08 3.52
C ASP A 215 4.51 27.25 3.69
N GLN A 216 3.78 27.62 2.64
CA GLN A 216 2.77 28.68 2.69
C GLN A 216 1.55 28.25 3.52
N GLN A 217 1.11 27.00 3.42
CA GLN A 217 0.01 26.47 4.22
C GLN A 217 0.35 26.48 5.71
N ALA A 218 1.56 26.07 6.08
CA ALA A 218 2.04 26.14 7.46
C ALA A 218 2.05 27.57 8.04
N LEU A 219 2.13 28.59 7.17
CA LEU A 219 2.07 30.00 7.56
C LEU A 219 0.67 30.62 7.44
N GLY A 220 -0.33 29.88 6.94
CA GLY A 220 -1.65 30.42 6.64
C GLY A 220 -1.67 31.44 5.49
N LEU A 221 -0.72 31.34 4.57
CA LEU A 221 -0.49 32.27 3.45
C LEU A 221 -0.73 31.65 2.07
N TYR A 222 -1.25 30.42 2.01
CA TYR A 222 -1.45 29.73 0.75
C TYR A 222 -2.64 30.32 -0.02
N GLU A 223 -2.38 30.88 -1.20
CA GLU A 223 -3.38 31.51 -2.08
C GLU A 223 -3.65 30.68 -3.35
N GLY A 224 -3.05 29.49 -3.47
CA GLY A 224 -3.10 28.67 -4.68
C GLY A 224 -1.88 28.84 -5.59
N SER A 225 -1.40 27.74 -6.17
CA SER A 225 -0.33 27.71 -7.16
C SER A 225 -0.65 26.69 -8.25
N SER A 226 -0.42 27.02 -9.52
CA SER A 226 -0.49 26.04 -10.62
C SER A 226 0.71 25.08 -10.67
N ASP A 227 1.62 25.20 -9.71
CA ASP A 227 2.80 24.36 -9.51
C ASP A 227 2.84 24.00 -8.03
N GLY A 228 2.05 23.00 -7.62
CA GLY A 228 1.77 22.70 -6.22
C GLY A 228 0.30 22.90 -5.82
N ALA A 229 -0.65 22.66 -6.72
CA ALA A 229 -2.08 22.72 -6.41
C ALA A 229 -2.53 21.44 -5.70
N MET A 230 -3.15 21.57 -4.52
CA MET A 230 -3.77 20.43 -3.86
C MET A 230 -5.05 20.00 -4.61
N ILE A 231 -5.23 18.69 -4.79
CA ILE A 231 -6.47 18.11 -5.30
C ILE A 231 -7.42 17.94 -4.11
N HIS A 232 -8.69 18.32 -4.28
CA HIS A 232 -9.70 18.12 -3.24
C HIS A 232 -9.93 16.63 -2.99
N MET A 233 -9.82 16.22 -1.73
CA MET A 233 -10.17 14.87 -1.29
C MET A 233 -11.69 14.68 -1.26
N ASN A 234 -12.17 13.55 -1.79
CA ASN A 234 -13.54 13.08 -1.59
C ASN A 234 -13.65 12.31 -0.27
N SER A 235 -12.79 11.31 -0.11
CA SER A 235 -12.70 10.45 1.07
C SER A 235 -11.33 9.79 1.11
N TRP A 236 -10.94 9.31 2.28
CA TRP A 236 -9.80 8.42 2.44
C TRP A 236 -10.11 7.40 3.53
N ASP A 237 -9.37 6.29 3.53
CA ASP A 237 -9.38 5.28 4.59
C ASP A 237 -7.96 4.75 4.79
N GLU A 238 -7.66 4.32 6.01
CA GLU A 238 -6.36 3.82 6.39
C GLU A 238 -6.47 2.49 7.14
N TYR A 239 -5.52 1.58 6.90
CA TYR A 239 -5.49 0.29 7.57
C TYR A 239 -4.10 -0.33 7.58
N VAL A 240 -3.94 -1.30 8.48
CA VAL A 240 -2.78 -2.19 8.48
C VAL A 240 -3.13 -3.43 7.67
N ALA A 241 -2.31 -3.73 6.68
CA ALA A 241 -2.46 -4.89 5.81
C ALA A 241 -1.99 -6.18 6.51
N GLU A 242 -2.32 -7.34 5.94
CA GLU A 242 -1.91 -8.65 6.46
C GLU A 242 -0.39 -8.86 6.53
N ASP A 243 0.38 -8.12 5.73
CA ASP A 243 1.84 -8.14 5.72
C ASP A 243 2.45 -7.08 6.64
N ASP A 244 1.65 -6.52 7.57
CA ASP A 244 2.02 -5.47 8.52
C ASP A 244 2.39 -4.12 7.85
N SER A 245 2.00 -3.90 6.58
CA SER A 245 2.14 -2.60 5.91
C SER A 245 1.04 -1.63 6.34
N ALA A 246 1.35 -0.34 6.44
CA ALA A 246 0.33 0.71 6.53
C ALA A 246 -0.13 1.09 5.12
N VAL A 247 -1.44 1.11 4.89
CA VAL A 247 -2.06 1.44 3.60
C VAL A 247 -3.03 2.61 3.78
N THR A 248 -2.90 3.61 2.92
CA THR A 248 -3.83 4.74 2.79
C THR A 248 -4.49 4.66 1.41
N VAL A 249 -5.82 4.58 1.36
CA VAL A 249 -6.60 4.64 0.12
C VAL A 249 -7.23 6.01 0.00
N LEU A 250 -6.98 6.70 -1.11
CA LEU A 250 -7.42 8.07 -1.37
C LEU A 250 -8.42 8.08 -2.52
N GLU A 251 -9.53 8.81 -2.35
CA GLU A 251 -10.43 9.19 -3.43
C GLU A 251 -10.36 10.71 -3.63
N LEU A 252 -10.00 11.14 -4.83
CA LEU A 252 -9.77 12.54 -5.17
C LEU A 252 -10.84 13.03 -6.13
N LYS A 253 -11.37 14.23 -5.88
CA LYS A 253 -12.33 14.90 -6.75
C LYS A 253 -11.59 15.65 -7.85
N LEU A 254 -11.81 15.23 -9.08
CA LEU A 254 -11.38 15.94 -10.29
C LEU A 254 -12.54 16.72 -10.90
N THR A 255 -13.52 17.15 -10.09
CA THR A 255 -14.67 17.96 -10.52
C THR A 255 -14.25 19.26 -11.25
N PHE A 256 -13.03 19.75 -11.04
CA PHE A 256 -12.46 20.88 -11.81
C PHE A 256 -12.33 20.58 -13.31
N LEU A 257 -12.45 19.31 -13.72
CA LEU A 257 -12.48 18.90 -15.12
C LEU A 257 -13.88 18.98 -15.76
N ALA A 258 -14.94 19.09 -14.95
CA ALA A 258 -16.31 19.05 -15.42
C ALA A 258 -16.70 20.33 -16.17
N ASP A 259 -17.38 20.17 -17.32
CA ASP A 259 -17.89 21.29 -18.12
C ASP A 259 -18.95 22.14 -17.38
N ASP A 260 -19.60 21.56 -16.36
CA ASP A 260 -20.65 22.17 -15.55
C ASP A 260 -20.20 22.55 -14.12
N LEU A 261 -18.89 22.76 -13.93
CA LEU A 261 -18.26 23.07 -12.64
C LEU A 261 -19.03 24.12 -11.81
N ASP A 262 -19.38 25.27 -12.39
CA ASP A 262 -20.07 26.35 -11.67
C ASP A 262 -21.42 25.90 -11.09
N ALA A 263 -22.16 25.07 -11.83
CA ALA A 263 -23.44 24.54 -11.37
C ALA A 263 -23.24 23.53 -10.22
N ARG A 264 -22.21 22.67 -10.32
CA ARG A 264 -21.86 21.70 -9.28
C ARG A 264 -21.38 22.38 -8.00
N LEU A 265 -20.51 23.39 -8.11
CA LEU A 265 -20.06 24.16 -6.95
C LEU A 265 -21.23 24.88 -6.27
N THR A 266 -22.14 25.46 -7.06
CA THR A 266 -23.36 26.09 -6.52
C THR A 266 -24.24 25.08 -5.79
N GLN A 267 -24.40 23.87 -6.34
CA GLN A 267 -25.19 22.81 -5.73
C GLN A 267 -24.58 22.28 -4.43
N GLU A 268 -23.26 22.07 -4.40
CA GLU A 268 -22.56 21.46 -3.27
C GLU A 268 -22.28 22.46 -2.14
N TYR A 269 -21.85 23.68 -2.50
CA TYR A 269 -21.34 24.67 -1.54
C TYR A 269 -22.23 25.90 -1.37
N GLY A 270 -23.26 26.07 -2.20
CA GLY A 270 -24.20 27.19 -2.12
C GLY A 270 -23.47 28.54 -2.11
N ASN A 271 -23.62 29.30 -1.03
CA ASN A 271 -23.01 30.63 -0.88
C ASN A 271 -21.48 30.61 -0.79
N MET A 272 -20.85 29.44 -0.59
CA MET A 272 -19.38 29.29 -0.59
C MET A 272 -18.81 28.92 -1.96
N ALA A 273 -19.65 28.75 -2.99
CA ALA A 273 -19.22 28.32 -4.32
C ALA A 273 -18.11 29.21 -4.92
N GLU A 274 -18.21 30.54 -4.74
CA GLU A 274 -17.18 31.47 -5.22
C GLU A 274 -15.82 31.28 -4.54
N ASN A 275 -15.79 30.88 -3.26
CA ASN A 275 -14.53 30.62 -2.54
C ASN A 275 -13.82 29.41 -3.14
N TYR A 276 -14.57 28.33 -3.44
CA TYR A 276 -14.01 27.14 -4.05
C TYR A 276 -13.70 27.33 -5.55
N ALA A 277 -14.42 28.19 -6.27
CA ALA A 277 -14.20 28.39 -7.70
C ALA A 277 -12.74 28.77 -8.02
N ALA A 278 -12.12 29.64 -7.21
CA ALA A 278 -10.72 30.04 -7.40
C ALA A 278 -9.74 28.88 -7.16
N GLU A 279 -10.00 28.03 -6.16
CA GLU A 279 -9.21 26.83 -5.87
C GLU A 279 -9.31 25.82 -7.02
N TYR A 280 -10.53 25.51 -7.47
CA TYR A 280 -10.77 24.58 -8.58
C TYR A 280 -10.17 25.10 -9.91
N GLN A 281 -10.21 26.41 -10.16
CA GLN A 281 -9.52 27.02 -11.31
C GLN A 281 -8.01 26.87 -11.23
N THR A 282 -7.43 27.02 -10.03
CA THR A 282 -5.99 26.82 -9.80
C THR A 282 -5.59 25.37 -10.04
N THR A 283 -6.39 24.42 -9.52
CA THR A 283 -6.14 22.99 -9.73
C THR A 283 -6.32 22.59 -11.20
N ARG A 284 -7.29 23.18 -11.92
CA ARG A 284 -7.42 23.00 -13.37
C ARG A 284 -6.19 23.52 -14.12
N ALA A 285 -5.70 24.71 -13.77
CA ALA A 285 -4.50 25.27 -14.39
C ALA A 285 -3.25 24.41 -14.11
N ALA A 286 -3.16 23.80 -12.92
CA ALA A 286 -2.11 22.84 -12.61
C ALA A 286 -2.25 21.56 -13.45
N TYR A 287 -3.46 21.00 -13.57
CA TYR A 287 -3.74 19.85 -14.43
C TYR A 287 -3.29 20.09 -15.86
N ASP A 288 -3.76 21.18 -16.49
CA ASP A 288 -3.44 21.49 -17.90
C ASP A 288 -1.93 21.72 -18.12
N LYS A 289 -1.20 22.13 -17.09
CA LYS A 289 0.26 22.34 -17.13
C LYS A 289 1.06 21.06 -16.91
N HIS A 290 0.55 20.13 -16.11
CA HIS A 290 1.30 18.97 -15.60
C HIS A 290 0.81 17.62 -16.12
N VAL A 291 -0.24 17.59 -16.96
CA VAL A 291 -0.55 16.47 -17.84
C VAL A 291 0.34 16.53 -19.08
N ASP A 292 1.02 15.44 -19.41
CA ASP A 292 1.85 15.36 -20.61
C ASP A 292 1.05 14.95 -21.85
N ALA A 293 1.70 14.98 -23.02
CA ALA A 293 1.05 14.67 -24.30
C ALA A 293 0.56 13.22 -24.42
N ASP A 294 1.07 12.33 -23.56
CA ASP A 294 0.63 10.95 -23.45
C ASP A 294 -0.48 10.80 -22.39
N GLY A 295 -1.06 11.90 -21.90
CA GLY A 295 -2.15 11.88 -20.92
C GLY A 295 -1.70 11.41 -19.54
N MET A 296 -0.41 11.51 -19.20
CA MET A 296 0.09 11.17 -17.87
C MET A 296 0.13 12.42 -17.00
N LEU A 297 -0.62 12.40 -15.89
CA LEU A 297 -0.61 13.45 -14.88
C LEU A 297 0.52 13.20 -13.88
N THR A 298 1.31 14.24 -13.63
CA THR A 298 2.32 14.23 -12.57
C THR A 298 1.70 14.62 -11.24
N LEU A 299 1.87 13.75 -10.24
CA LEU A 299 1.36 13.93 -8.89
C LEU A 299 2.47 13.84 -7.85
N PHE A 300 2.26 14.54 -6.75
CA PHE A 300 3.10 14.48 -5.55
C PHE A 300 2.21 14.22 -4.33
N ILE A 301 2.63 13.27 -3.51
CA ILE A 301 1.94 12.87 -2.29
C ILE A 301 2.91 13.19 -1.14
N PRO A 302 2.68 14.27 -0.38
CA PRO A 302 3.39 14.51 0.85
C PRO A 302 3.05 13.39 1.83
N TYR A 303 4.07 12.87 2.50
CA TYR A 303 3.87 11.91 3.56
C TYR A 303 4.75 12.24 4.77
N THR A 304 4.27 11.87 5.94
CA THR A 304 5.01 12.00 7.20
C THR A 304 5.36 10.64 7.75
N VAL A 305 6.53 10.59 8.39
CA VAL A 305 7.00 9.43 9.14
C VAL A 305 7.37 9.91 10.52
N THR A 306 6.60 9.48 11.52
CA THR A 306 6.76 9.91 12.91
C THR A 306 7.08 8.71 13.77
N GLU A 307 8.20 8.75 14.50
CA GLU A 307 8.47 7.81 15.57
C GLU A 307 7.66 8.20 16.79
N TYR A 308 6.82 7.29 17.28
CA TYR A 308 6.05 7.54 18.50
C TYR A 308 6.97 7.61 19.72
N GLN A 309 6.80 8.65 20.52
CA GLN A 309 7.50 8.84 21.78
C GLN A 309 6.48 9.17 22.86
N ALA A 310 6.30 8.27 23.82
CA ALA A 310 5.25 8.36 24.83
C ALA A 310 5.33 9.62 25.72
N GLU A 311 6.48 10.29 25.78
CA GLU A 311 6.71 11.48 26.61
C GLU A 311 6.85 12.78 25.80
N ASP A 312 6.69 12.75 24.46
CA ASP A 312 6.92 13.92 23.58
C ASP A 312 5.80 14.08 22.54
N ASP A 313 4.65 14.56 23.01
CA ASP A 313 3.47 14.85 22.17
C ASP A 313 3.79 15.91 21.10
N MET A 314 4.67 16.85 21.42
CA MET A 314 5.07 17.88 20.46
C MET A 314 5.81 17.25 19.29
N ALA A 315 6.74 16.32 19.53
CA ALA A 315 7.40 15.56 18.47
C ALA A 315 6.42 14.69 17.68
N LEU A 316 5.37 14.17 18.31
CA LEU A 316 4.34 13.38 17.64
C LEU A 316 3.59 14.19 16.57
N TYR A 317 3.16 15.42 16.89
CA TYR A 317 2.34 16.24 15.98
C TYR A 317 3.13 17.21 15.11
N THR A 318 4.39 17.50 15.46
CA THR A 318 5.22 18.50 14.73
C THR A 318 6.58 17.97 14.27
N GLY A 319 6.98 16.79 14.74
CA GLY A 319 8.31 16.22 14.49
C GLY A 319 8.40 15.33 13.24
N GLY A 320 7.28 15.03 12.58
CA GLY A 320 7.27 14.25 11.35
C GLY A 320 7.97 15.00 10.22
N ALA A 321 9.01 14.40 9.63
CA ALA A 321 9.61 14.93 8.42
C ALA A 321 8.64 14.75 7.25
N VAL A 322 8.30 15.85 6.58
CA VAL A 322 7.48 15.80 5.35
C VAL A 322 8.39 15.48 4.17
N GLU A 323 8.21 14.28 3.63
CA GLU A 323 8.86 13.82 2.41
C GLU A 323 7.84 13.79 1.27
N LEU A 324 8.32 13.72 0.03
CA LEU A 324 7.47 13.69 -1.15
C LEU A 324 7.62 12.36 -1.90
N LEU A 325 6.48 11.75 -2.22
CA LEU A 325 6.35 10.67 -3.17
C LEU A 325 5.86 11.23 -4.51
N TRP A 326 6.67 11.10 -5.55
CA TRP A 326 6.32 11.45 -6.93
C TRP A 326 5.74 10.24 -7.65
N VAL A 327 4.68 10.45 -8.43
CA VAL A 327 4.06 9.39 -9.25
C VAL A 327 3.45 9.97 -10.53
N LYS A 328 3.49 9.20 -11.62
CA LYS A 328 2.72 9.46 -12.83
C LYS A 328 1.53 8.52 -12.94
N VAL A 329 0.37 9.09 -13.27
CA VAL A 329 -0.89 8.36 -13.45
C VAL A 329 -1.53 8.73 -14.78
N LYS A 330 -2.01 7.74 -15.54
CA LYS A 330 -2.74 7.96 -16.81
C LYS A 330 -4.14 8.51 -16.53
N VAL A 331 -4.49 9.62 -17.17
CA VAL A 331 -5.76 10.33 -16.99
C VAL A 331 -6.49 10.67 -18.30
N GLU A 332 -5.95 10.29 -19.47
CA GLU A 332 -6.58 10.50 -20.79
C GLU A 332 -6.46 9.30 -21.73
#